data_AF-A0A4R8BW93-F1
#
_entry.id   AF-A0A4R8BW93-F1
#
_cell.length_a   1.000
_cell.length_b   1.000
_cell.length_c   1.000
_cell.angle_alpha   90.00
_cell.angle_beta   90.00
_cell.angle_gamma   90.00
#
_symmetry.space_group_name_H-M   'P 1'
#
loop_
_entity.id
_entity.type
_entity.pdbx_description
1 polymer ?
#
loop_
_entity_poly.entity_id
_entity_poly.type
_entity_poly.pdbx_seq_one_letter_code
_entity_poly.pdbx_strand_id
1 'polypeptide(L)' 'MDAYREAQRLYAEAVLSTATGQGRIAVLQQTLQRIGDLVPQADPDERSAVLLVNSSIAQLIAEERR' A
#
# COMPACT_ATOMS: atom_id res chain seq x y z
N MET A 1 -5.56 6.51 -14.83
CA MET A 1 -4.75 7.09 -13.75
C MET A 1 -3.45 6.30 -13.73
N ASP A 2 -2.29 6.94 -13.59
CA ASP A 2 -1.00 6.23 -13.50
C ASP A 2 -0.98 5.31 -12.25
N ALA A 3 -0.44 4.10 -12.41
CA ALA A 3 -0.31 3.08 -11.38
C ALA A 3 0.51 3.58 -10.18
N TYR A 4 1.54 4.40 -10.39
CA TYR A 4 2.31 4.98 -9.30
C TYR A 4 1.51 6.02 -8.53
N ARG A 5 0.82 6.93 -9.23
CA ARG A 5 -0.10 7.88 -8.59
C ARG A 5 -1.23 7.17 -7.81
N GLU A 6 -1.79 6.09 -8.35
CA GLU A 6 -2.82 5.32 -7.66
C GLU A 6 -2.26 4.60 -6.42
N ALA A 7 -1.04 4.04 -6.50
CA ALA A 7 -0.37 3.46 -5.33
C ALA A 7 -0.15 4.50 -4.22
N GLN A 8 0.26 5.72 -4.56
CA GLN A 8 0.42 6.83 -3.61
C GLN A 8 -0.93 7.20 -2.95
N ARG A 9 -2.01 7.26 -3.73
CA ARG A 9 -3.35 7.54 -3.20
C ARG A 9 -3.79 6.47 -2.20
N LEU A 10 -3.64 5.19 -2.56
CA LEU A 10 -3.99 4.06 -1.71
C LEU A 10 -3.16 4.05 -0.41
N TYR A 11 -1.87 4.36 -0.50
CA TYR A 11 -1.01 4.51 0.67
C TYR A 11 -1.50 5.63 1.60
N ALA A 12 -1.79 6.81 1.05
CA ALA A 12 -2.29 7.94 1.84
C ALA A 12 -3.61 7.61 2.55
N GLU A 13 -4.54 6.95 1.86
CA GLU A 13 -5.82 6.49 2.44
C GLU A 13 -5.60 5.51 3.59
N ALA A 14 -4.68 4.57 3.42
CA ALA A 14 -4.36 3.59 4.45
C ALA A 14 -3.71 4.26 5.67
N VAL A 15 -2.78 5.19 5.47
CA VAL A 15 -2.13 5.93 6.56
C VAL A 15 -3.14 6.77 7.35
N LEU A 16 -4.01 7.50 6.65
CA LEU A 16 -5.02 8.39 7.25
C LEU A 16 -6.24 7.65 7.83
N SER A 17 -6.33 6.32 7.65
CA SER A 17 -7.43 5.52 8.19
C SER A 17 -7.53 5.67 9.71
N THR A 18 -8.75 5.92 10.21
CA THR A 18 -9.03 6.00 11.65
C THR A 18 -9.23 4.62 12.30
N ALA A 19 -9.08 3.53 11.53
CA ALA A 19 -9.17 2.17 12.06
C ALA A 19 -8.03 1.89 13.03
N THR A 20 -8.29 1.08 14.07
CA THR A 20 -7.33 0.73 15.12
C THR A 20 -7.26 -0.79 15.32
N GLY A 21 -6.15 -1.27 15.90
CA GLY A 21 -5.94 -2.68 16.21
C GLY A 21 -6.15 -3.60 15.01
N GLN A 22 -6.98 -4.64 15.17
CA GLN A 22 -7.27 -5.58 14.08
C GLN A 22 -7.91 -4.93 12.85
N GLY A 23 -8.71 -3.88 13.03
CA GLY A 23 -9.30 -3.13 11.91
C GLY A 23 -8.24 -2.40 11.09
N ARG A 24 -7.22 -1.85 11.75
CA ARG A 24 -6.08 -1.21 11.08
C ARG A 24 -5.30 -2.21 10.24
N ILE A 25 -5.01 -3.39 10.78
CA ILE A 25 -4.32 -4.47 10.07
C ILE A 25 -5.09 -4.89 8.83
N ALA A 26 -6.42 -5.02 8.91
CA ALA A 26 -7.25 -5.39 7.77
C ALA A 26 -7.20 -4.34 6.64
N VAL A 27 -7.29 -3.05 6.97
CA VAL A 27 -7.14 -1.95 6.01
C VAL A 27 -5.78 -1.99 5.32
N LEU A 28 -4.71 -2.18 6.11
CA LEU A 28 -3.36 -2.26 5.56
C LEU A 28 -3.17 -3.49 4.67
N GLN A 29 -3.70 -4.66 5.03
CA GLN A 29 -3.65 -5.87 4.20
C GLN A 29 -4.40 -5.71 2.88
N GLN A 30 -5.59 -5.10 2.91
CA GLN A 30 -6.34 -4.80 1.69
C GLN A 30 -5.57 -3.82 0.81
N THR A 31 -4.96 -2.80 1.40
CA THR A 31 -4.14 -1.82 0.67
C THR A 31 -2.91 -2.48 0.04
N LEU A 32 -2.24 -3.36 0.78
CA LEU A 32 -1.10 -4.13 0.29
C LEU A 32 -1.46 -4.94 -0.96
N GLN A 33 -2.59 -5.65 -0.94
CA GLN A 33 -3.04 -6.41 -2.09
C GLN A 33 -3.30 -5.50 -3.30
N ARG A 34 -4.08 -4.42 -3.10
CA ARG A 34 -4.45 -3.50 -4.17
C ARG A 34 -3.24 -2.85 -4.83
N ILE A 35 -2.23 -2.46 -4.06
CA ILE A 35 -0.99 -1.90 -4.61
C ILE A 35 -0.18 -2.99 -5.32
N GLY A 36 -0.19 -4.23 -4.81
CA GLY A 36 0.46 -5.36 -5.48
C GLY A 36 -0.12 -5.63 -6.87
N ASP A 37 -1.43 -5.49 -7.01
CA ASP A 37 -2.13 -5.65 -8.29
C ASP A 37 -1.76 -4.55 -9.32
N LEU A 38 -1.23 -3.41 -8.87
CA LEU A 38 -0.76 -2.31 -9.73
C LEU A 38 0.65 -2.53 -10.29
N VAL A 39 1.49 -3.36 -9.64
CA VAL A 39 2.87 -3.63 -10.07
C VAL A 39 2.99 -4.08 -11.53
N PRO A 40 2.20 -5.06 -12.03
CA PRO A 40 2.27 -5.46 -13.43
C PRO A 40 1.71 -4.39 -14.40
N GLN A 41 0.92 -3.44 -13.90
CA GLN A 41 0.28 -2.38 -14.69
C GLN A 41 1.13 -1.10 -14.75
N ALA A 42 2.15 -0.99 -13.88
CA ALA A 42 3.03 0.17 -13.82
C ALA A 42 4.02 0.20 -14.99
N ASP A 43 4.32 1.43 -15.43
CA ASP A 43 5.39 1.67 -16.38
C ASP A 43 6.72 1.11 -15.84
N PRO A 44 7.61 0.56 -16.71
CA PRO A 44 8.85 -0.09 -16.27
C PRO A 44 9.71 0.80 -15.36
N ASP A 45 9.76 2.10 -15.65
CA ASP A 45 10.56 3.08 -14.91
C ASP A 45 9.96 3.40 -13.53
N GLU A 46 8.66 3.16 -13.33
CA GLU A 46 7.92 3.47 -12.11
C GLU A 46 7.61 2.23 -11.27
N ARG A 47 7.77 1.02 -11.82
CA ARG A 47 7.49 -0.24 -11.14
C ARG A 47 8.24 -0.37 -9.80
N SER A 48 9.49 0.06 -9.76
CA SER A 48 10.29 0.10 -8.52
C SER A 48 9.66 1.02 -7.48
N ALA A 49 9.12 2.16 -7.89
CA ALA A 49 8.44 3.10 -7.00
C ALA A 49 7.14 2.50 -6.45
N VAL A 50 6.34 1.82 -7.28
CA VAL A 50 5.13 1.10 -6.84
C VAL A 50 5.47 0.00 -5.83
N LEU A 51 6.53 -0.77 -6.09
CA LEU A 51 7.01 -1.80 -5.16
C LEU A 51 7.47 -1.22 -3.82
N LEU A 52 8.13 -0.06 -3.83
CA LEU A 52 8.54 0.65 -2.60
C LEU A 52 7.34 1.12 -1.78
N VAL A 53 6.29 1.61 -2.43
CA VAL A 53 5.04 1.94 -1.73
C VAL A 53 4.40 0.68 -1.15
N ASN A 54 4.39 -0.42 -1.90
CA ASN A 54 3.85 -1.71 -1.44
C ASN A 54 4.59 -2.23 -0.20
N SER A 55 5.93 -2.23 -0.22
CA SER A 55 6.74 -2.70 0.89
C SER A 55 6.58 -1.82 2.14
N SER A 56 6.34 -0.52 1.96
CA SER A 56 6.04 0.40 3.06
C SER A 56 4.76 0.00 3.80
N ILE A 57 3.71 -0.44 3.09
CA ILE A 57 2.50 -0.99 3.72
C ILE A 57 2.79 -2.28 4.48
N ALA A 58 3.60 -3.18 3.90
CA ALA A 58 3.99 -4.42 4.58
C ALA A 58 4.74 -4.15 5.89
N GLN A 59 5.58 -3.12 5.91
CA GLN A 59 6.28 -2.67 7.11
C GLN A 59 5.30 -2.15 8.18
N LEU A 60 4.32 -1.31 7.80
CA LEU A 60 3.30 -0.83 8.74
C LEU A 60 2.53 -1.99 9.39
N ILE A 61 2.20 -3.04 8.62
CA ILE A 61 1.55 -4.25 9.17
C ILE A 61 2.44 -4.94 10.20
N ALA A 62 3.75 -5.02 9.94
CA ALA A 62 4.70 -5.64 10.86
C ALA A 62 4.86 -4.85 12.17
N GLU A 63 4.77 -3.52 12.09
CA GLU A 63 4.81 -2.62 13.26
C GLU A 63 3.55 -2.75 14.12
N GLU A 64 2.36 -2.86 13.52
CA GLU A 64 1.07 -3.05 14.23
C GLU A 64 0.95 -4.41 14.96
N ARG A 65 1.83 -5.37 14.65
CA ARG A 65 1.83 -6.71 15.26
C ARG A 65 2.80 -6.85 16.43
N ARG A 66 3.61 -5.83 16.70
CA ARG A 66 4.55 -5.80 17.84
C ARG A 66 3.87 -5.28 19.09
#